data_AF-A0A0P7YEW6-F1
#
_entry.id   AF-A0A0P7YEW6-F1
#
_cell.length_a   1.000
_cell.length_b   1.000
_cell.length_c   1.000
_cell.angle_alpha   90.00
_cell.angle_beta   90.00
_cell.angle_gamma   90.00
#
_symmetry.space_group_name_H-M   'P 1'
#
loop_
_entity.id
_entity.type
_entity.pdbx_description
1 polymer ?
#
loop_
_entity_poly.entity_id
_entity_poly.type
_entity_poly.pdbx_seq_one_letter_code
_entity_poly.pdbx_strand_id
1 'polypeptide(L)'
;MFDLGWTELLVIGVVALIVVGPKDLPQLFRAVGRFTGKARSMAREFSSAMNAAADEAGMKDIQKTINAAADPAKAAGQSLRQATSDITRSASARGPERKAQADKTPAQSAGGAEDPLDRAAGVAAAAADAPGKAPADPPKDRPA
;
A
#
# COMPACT_ATOMS: atom_id res chain seq x y z
N MET A 1 -4.34 9.57 -0.98
CA MET A 1 -5.69 10.18 -1.03
C MET A 1 -6.83 9.16 -1.07
N PHE A 2 -6.60 7.93 -0.59
CA PHE A 2 -7.65 7.01 -0.12
C PHE A 2 -7.08 6.31 1.10
N ASP A 3 -7.38 6.85 2.27
CA ASP A 3 -6.96 6.28 3.55
C ASP A 3 -7.89 5.12 3.88
N LEU A 4 -7.64 3.94 3.29
CA LEU A 4 -8.38 2.70 3.59
C LEU A 4 -7.94 2.16 4.97
N GLY A 5 -8.08 3.00 5.99
CA GLY A 5 -7.72 2.70 7.37
C GLY A 5 -8.88 2.14 8.17
N TRP A 6 -8.58 1.77 9.42
CA TRP A 6 -9.60 1.36 10.39
C TRP A 6 -10.65 2.45 10.62
N THR A 7 -10.25 3.72 10.57
CA THR A 7 -11.13 4.88 10.75
C THR A 7 -12.16 4.98 9.63
N GLU A 8 -11.76 4.89 8.36
CA GLU A 8 -12.66 4.89 7.21
C GLU A 8 -13.66 3.72 7.23
N LEU A 9 -13.20 2.52 7.58
CA LEU A 9 -14.11 1.37 7.75
C LEU A 9 -15.16 1.63 8.83
N LEU A 10 -14.79 2.32 9.90
CA LEU A 10 -15.71 2.73 10.97
C LEU A 10 -16.75 3.73 10.44
N VAL A 11 -16.33 4.74 9.68
CA VAL A 11 -17.22 5.73 9.05
C VAL A 11 -18.19 5.06 8.09
N ILE A 12 -17.69 4.17 7.22
CA ILE A 12 -18.53 3.39 6.29
C ILE A 12 -19.51 2.51 7.07
N GLY A 13 -19.07 1.89 8.15
CA GLY A 13 -19.91 1.10 9.05
C GLY A 13 -21.07 1.92 9.64
N VAL A 14 -20.79 3.14 10.13
CA VAL A 14 -21.83 4.04 10.65
C VAL A 14 -22.81 4.46 9.56
N VAL A 15 -22.32 4.84 8.37
CA VAL A 15 -23.18 5.21 7.24
C VAL A 15 -24.05 4.02 6.82
N ALA A 16 -23.49 2.82 6.74
CA ALA A 16 -24.23 1.60 6.42
C ALA A 16 -25.32 1.29 7.47
N LEU A 17 -25.05 1.52 8.76
CA LEU A 17 -26.05 1.36 9.82
C LEU A 17 -27.22 2.36 9.68
N ILE A 18 -26.96 3.59 9.23
CA ILE A 18 -28.01 4.60 9.03
C ILE A 18 -28.86 4.27 7.80
N VAL A 19 -28.22 3.93 6.69
CA VAL A 19 -28.89 3.72 5.39
C VAL A 19 -29.65 2.40 5.35
N VAL A 20 -29.00 1.31 5.79
CA VAL A 20 -29.57 -0.05 5.74
C VAL A 20 -30.32 -0.36 7.03
N GLY A 21 -29.90 0.20 8.16
CA GLY A 21 -30.47 -0.08 9.46
C GLY A 21 -29.64 -1.10 10.26
N PRO A 22 -29.56 -0.96 11.61
CA PRO A 22 -28.74 -1.82 12.46
C PRO A 22 -29.25 -3.27 12.55
N LYS A 23 -30.52 -3.52 12.22
CA LYS A 23 -31.13 -4.86 12.27
C LYS A 23 -30.93 -5.63 10.95
N ASP A 24 -30.81 -4.93 9.83
CA ASP A 24 -30.79 -5.53 8.50
C ASP A 24 -29.37 -5.88 8.04
N LEU A 25 -28.37 -5.10 8.45
CA LEU A 25 -26.95 -5.40 8.24
C LEU A 25 -26.53 -6.82 8.68
N PRO A 26 -26.82 -7.28 9.91
CA PRO A 26 -26.47 -8.65 10.32
C PRO A 26 -27.23 -9.71 9.53
N GLN A 27 -28.45 -9.43 9.08
CA GLN A 27 -29.20 -10.35 8.23
C GLN A 27 -28.59 -10.45 6.82
N LEU A 28 -28.14 -9.33 6.26
CA LEU A 28 -27.43 -9.27 4.99
C LEU A 28 -26.10 -10.03 5.03
N PHE A 29 -25.29 -9.82 6.07
CA PHE A 29 -24.05 -10.59 6.26
C PHE A 29 -24.31 -12.09 6.37
N ARG A 30 -25.41 -12.50 7.04
CA ARG A 30 -25.79 -13.92 7.11
C ARG A 30 -26.22 -14.46 5.75
N ALA A 31 -26.89 -13.66 4.91
CA ALA A 31 -27.27 -14.07 3.56
C ALA A 31 -26.05 -14.23 2.64
N VAL A 32 -25.18 -13.22 2.60
CA VAL A 32 -23.93 -13.24 1.85
C VAL A 32 -23.03 -14.37 2.36
N GLY A 33 -22.91 -14.53 3.67
CA GLY A 33 -22.10 -15.58 4.30
C GLY A 33 -22.54 -17.00 3.91
N ARG A 34 -23.86 -17.27 3.83
CA ARG A 34 -24.36 -18.56 3.34
C ARG A 34 -24.01 -18.81 1.88
N PHE A 35 -24.14 -17.78 1.03
CA PHE A 35 -23.79 -17.89 -0.39
C PHE A 35 -22.30 -18.13 -0.58
N THR A 36 -21.45 -17.30 0.04
CA THR A 36 -19.99 -17.45 0.01
C THR A 36 -19.54 -18.78 0.60
N GLY A 37 -20.18 -19.25 1.68
CA GLY A 37 -19.89 -20.55 2.28
C GLY A 37 -20.18 -21.72 1.33
N LYS A 38 -21.30 -21.66 0.61
CA LYS A 38 -21.67 -22.66 -0.39
C LYS A 38 -20.75 -22.63 -1.60
N ALA A 39 -20.44 -21.44 -2.12
CA ALA A 39 -19.45 -21.26 -3.19
C ALA A 39 -18.06 -21.78 -2.77
N ARG A 40 -17.63 -21.54 -1.52
CA ARG A 40 -16.38 -22.08 -0.97
C ARG A 40 -16.39 -23.60 -0.87
N SER A 41 -17.52 -24.22 -0.52
CA SER A 41 -17.67 -25.69 -0.54
C SER A 41 -17.51 -26.24 -1.96
N MET A 42 -18.24 -25.68 -2.91
CA MET A 42 -18.17 -26.07 -4.32
C MET A 42 -16.74 -25.91 -4.87
N ALA A 43 -16.06 -24.80 -4.53
CA ALA A 43 -14.68 -24.59 -4.93
C ALA A 43 -13.72 -25.64 -4.33
N ARG A 44 -13.96 -26.10 -3.10
CA ARG A 44 -13.16 -27.19 -2.49
C ARG A 44 -13.39 -28.51 -3.20
N GLU A 45 -14.63 -28.84 -3.52
CA GLU A 45 -14.98 -30.06 -4.27
C GLU A 45 -14.36 -30.03 -5.67
N PHE A 46 -14.48 -28.91 -6.38
CA PHE A 46 -13.85 -28.71 -7.69
C PHE A 46 -12.33 -28.78 -7.62
N SER A 47 -11.71 -28.13 -6.63
CA SER A 47 -10.26 -28.19 -6.45
C SER A 47 -9.80 -29.62 -6.15
N SER A 48 -10.55 -30.38 -5.36
CA SER A 48 -10.25 -31.79 -5.06
C SER A 48 -10.38 -32.66 -6.31
N ALA A 49 -11.43 -32.47 -7.10
CA ALA A 49 -11.64 -33.20 -8.34
C ALA A 49 -10.60 -32.85 -9.42
N MET A 50 -10.22 -31.57 -9.53
CA MET A 50 -9.16 -31.11 -10.43
C MET A 50 -7.78 -31.59 -10.00
N ASN A 51 -7.48 -31.66 -8.69
CA ASN A 51 -6.24 -32.26 -8.21
C ASN A 51 -6.17 -33.75 -8.60
N ALA A 52 -7.24 -34.51 -8.36
CA ALA A 52 -7.30 -35.91 -8.75
C ALA A 52 -7.18 -36.10 -10.28
N ALA A 53 -7.86 -35.27 -11.07
CA ALA A 53 -7.77 -35.32 -12.53
C ALA A 53 -6.40 -34.88 -13.06
N ALA A 54 -5.75 -33.89 -12.44
CA ALA A 54 -4.42 -33.41 -12.84
C ALA A 54 -3.33 -34.44 -12.50
N ASP A 55 -3.48 -35.19 -11.41
CA ASP A 55 -2.60 -36.29 -11.05
C ASP A 55 -2.68 -37.45 -12.05
N GLU A 56 -3.87 -37.76 -12.57
CA GLU A 56 -4.11 -38.78 -13.59
C GLU A 56 -3.69 -38.30 -15.00
N ALA A 57 -3.95 -37.03 -15.34
CA ALA A 57 -3.67 -36.45 -16.66
C ALA A 57 -2.24 -35.89 -16.82
N GLY A 58 -1.37 -36.03 -15.82
CA GLY A 58 0.03 -35.59 -15.89
C GLY A 58 0.23 -34.07 -15.89
N MET A 59 -0.78 -33.28 -15.54
CA MET A 59 -0.76 -31.80 -15.59
C MET A 59 -0.17 -31.15 -14.32
N LYS A 60 0.74 -31.84 -13.63
CA LYS A 60 1.37 -31.40 -12.37
C LYS A 60 2.02 -30.02 -12.47
N ASP A 61 2.55 -29.66 -13.62
CA ASP A 61 3.23 -28.37 -13.83
C ASP A 61 2.27 -27.18 -13.77
N ILE A 62 1.04 -27.33 -14.27
CA ILE A 62 0.01 -26.28 -14.21
C ILE A 62 -0.41 -26.06 -12.75
N GLN A 63 -0.62 -27.14 -12.00
CA GLN A 63 -1.01 -27.08 -10.60
C GLN A 63 0.10 -26.47 -9.72
N LYS A 64 1.37 -26.77 -10.03
CA LYS A 64 2.53 -26.19 -9.36
C LYS A 64 2.65 -24.69 -9.63
N THR A 65 2.35 -24.24 -10.84
CA THR A 65 2.40 -22.81 -11.22
C THR A 65 1.27 -22.02 -10.54
N ILE A 66 0.05 -22.57 -10.49
CA ILE A 66 -1.07 -21.95 -9.78
C ILE A 66 -0.81 -21.90 -8.27
N ASN A 67 -0.31 -22.98 -7.68
CA ASN A 67 0.05 -22.99 -6.26
C ASN A 67 1.19 -22.02 -5.93
N ALA A 68 2.18 -21.87 -6.80
CA ALA A 68 3.25 -20.89 -6.62
C ALA A 68 2.74 -19.44 -6.69
N ALA A 69 1.75 -19.17 -7.56
CA ALA A 69 1.11 -17.86 -7.66
C ALA A 69 0.13 -17.58 -6.50
N ALA A 70 -0.51 -18.62 -5.96
CA ALA A 70 -1.54 -18.51 -4.92
C ALA A 70 -0.99 -18.38 -3.49
N ASP A 71 0.33 -18.50 -3.28
CA ASP A 71 0.96 -18.55 -1.96
C ASP A 71 1.86 -17.31 -1.69
N PRO A 72 1.28 -16.09 -1.60
CA PRO A 72 2.04 -14.85 -1.38
C PRO A 72 2.77 -14.85 -0.03
N ALA A 73 2.34 -15.67 0.93
CA ALA A 73 3.01 -15.87 2.21
C ALA A 73 4.37 -16.57 2.08
N LYS A 74 4.52 -17.52 1.14
CA LYS A 74 5.82 -18.15 0.84
C LYS A 74 6.76 -17.17 0.14
N ALA A 75 6.23 -16.37 -0.78
CA ALA A 75 7.00 -15.30 -1.43
C ALA A 75 7.48 -14.26 -0.41
N ALA A 76 6.60 -13.81 0.49
CA ALA A 76 6.95 -12.89 1.58
C ALA A 76 7.97 -13.51 2.56
N GLY A 77 7.79 -14.78 2.93
CA GLY A 77 8.71 -15.51 3.81
C GLY A 77 10.10 -15.73 3.19
N GLN A 78 10.19 -15.97 1.88
CA GLN A 78 11.46 -16.04 1.16
C GLN A 78 12.15 -14.68 1.12
N SER A 79 11.44 -13.60 0.77
CA SER A 79 11.99 -12.25 0.76
C SER A 79 12.52 -11.82 2.13
N LEU A 80 11.80 -12.15 3.21
CA LEU A 80 12.23 -11.87 4.57
C LEU A 80 13.46 -12.69 4.97
N ARG A 81 13.50 -13.98 4.61
CA ARG A 81 14.69 -14.82 4.82
C ARG A 81 15.89 -14.28 4.03
N GLN A 82 15.70 -13.89 2.78
CA GLN A 82 16.74 -13.31 1.92
C GLN A 82 17.33 -12.05 2.57
N ALA A 83 16.46 -11.10 2.96
CA ALA A 83 16.88 -9.87 3.63
C ALA A 83 17.63 -10.14 4.94
N THR A 84 17.19 -11.13 5.72
CA THR A 84 17.87 -11.53 6.96
C THR A 84 19.24 -12.15 6.67
N SER A 85 19.35 -12.98 5.64
CA SER A 85 20.61 -13.58 5.20
C SER A 85 21.58 -12.54 4.66
N ASP A 86 21.12 -11.54 3.90
CA ASP A 86 21.95 -10.47 3.37
C ASP A 86 22.45 -9.53 4.46
N ILE A 87 21.62 -9.24 5.46
CA ILE A 87 22.02 -8.50 6.66
C ILE A 87 23.04 -9.31 7.46
N THR A 88 22.80 -10.60 7.68
CA THR A 88 23.72 -11.48 8.42
C THR A 88 25.06 -11.60 7.70
N ARG A 89 25.05 -11.73 6.37
CA ARG A 89 26.25 -11.79 5.54
C ARG A 89 26.99 -10.46 5.53
N SER A 90 26.26 -9.34 5.46
CA SER A 90 26.82 -7.99 5.53
C SER A 90 27.32 -7.61 6.93
N ALA A 91 26.77 -8.22 7.98
CA ALA A 91 27.23 -8.07 9.36
C ALA A 91 28.44 -8.97 9.64
N SER A 92 28.45 -10.19 9.09
CA SER A 92 29.58 -11.12 9.16
C SER A 92 30.77 -10.65 8.32
N ALA A 93 30.52 -10.04 7.16
CA ALA A 93 31.55 -9.36 6.35
C ALA A 93 32.00 -8.01 6.93
N ARG A 94 31.37 -7.52 8.00
CA ARG A 94 31.77 -6.31 8.76
C ARG A 94 32.52 -6.64 10.06
N GLY A 95 33.12 -7.84 10.15
CA GLY A 95 34.25 -8.10 11.05
C GLY A 95 35.42 -7.11 10.82
N PRO A 96 36.40 -7.03 11.75
CA PRO A 96 36.92 -5.80 12.35
C PRO A 96 37.88 -4.98 11.47
N GLU A 97 37.51 -4.64 10.25
CA GLU A 97 38.42 -3.90 9.34
C GLU A 97 38.07 -2.41 9.21
N ARG A 98 37.02 -1.94 9.89
CA ARG A 98 36.63 -0.52 9.88
C ARG A 98 37.32 0.35 10.95
N LYS A 99 38.41 -0.13 11.57
CA LYS A 99 39.29 0.72 12.40
C LYS A 99 40.45 1.35 11.62
N ALA A 100 40.72 0.92 10.39
CA ALA A 100 41.89 1.39 9.62
C ALA A 100 41.60 2.51 8.61
N GLN A 101 40.34 2.94 8.46
CA GLN A 101 39.94 3.94 7.45
C GLN A 101 39.35 5.23 8.04
N ALA A 102 39.46 5.41 9.36
CA ALA A 102 39.11 6.64 10.05
C ALA A 102 40.27 7.65 10.14
N ASP A 103 41.47 7.32 9.64
CA ASP A 103 42.70 8.08 9.91
C ASP A 103 43.31 8.80 8.68
N LYS A 104 42.59 8.90 7.56
CA LYS A 104 43.09 9.60 6.36
C LYS A 104 42.05 10.50 5.71
N THR A 105 41.69 11.58 6.38
CA THR A 105 41.35 12.85 5.71
C THR A 105 41.65 14.02 6.67
N PRO A 106 42.81 14.69 6.56
CA PRO A 106 43.02 15.98 7.20
C PRO A 106 42.39 17.09 6.35
N ALA A 107 41.48 17.82 6.99
CA ALA A 107 41.21 19.26 6.86
C ALA A 107 41.54 19.97 5.52
N GLN A 108 40.49 20.33 4.78
CA GLN A 108 40.38 21.66 4.17
C GLN A 108 38.96 21.93 3.65
N SER A 109 38.18 22.66 4.44
CA SER A 109 37.25 23.74 4.01
C SER A 109 36.37 24.10 5.19
N ALA A 110 36.97 24.81 6.16
CA ALA A 110 36.22 25.71 7.01
C ALA A 110 36.00 27.01 6.23
N GLY A 111 34.74 27.41 6.07
CA GLY A 111 34.41 28.70 5.48
C GLY A 111 32.90 28.92 5.34
N GLY A 112 32.32 29.66 6.29
CA GLY A 112 31.06 30.39 6.09
C GLY A 112 29.82 29.77 6.73
N ALA A 113 29.65 29.98 8.02
CA ALA A 113 28.33 29.98 8.65
C ALA A 113 27.65 31.31 8.30
N GLU A 114 26.60 31.30 7.48
CA GLU A 114 25.68 32.43 7.35
C GLU A 114 24.22 31.94 7.33
N ASP A 115 23.41 32.71 8.04
CA ASP A 115 22.18 32.40 8.77
C ASP A 115 20.94 32.20 7.85
N PRO A 116 20.03 31.23 8.11
CA PRO A 116 18.83 31.02 7.28
C PRO A 116 17.76 32.12 7.42
N LEU A 117 17.90 33.06 8.36
CA LEU A 117 16.84 34.01 8.70
C LEU A 117 16.65 35.16 7.68
N ASP A 118 17.63 35.46 6.84
CA ASP A 118 17.51 36.51 5.81
C ASP A 118 16.75 36.07 4.53
N ARG A 119 16.60 34.76 4.31
CA ARG A 119 15.84 34.25 3.14
C ARG A 119 14.32 34.44 3.31
N ALA A 120 13.83 34.54 4.55
CA ALA A 120 12.41 34.69 4.84
C ALA A 120 11.89 36.12 4.59
N ALA A 121 12.76 37.14 4.60
CA ALA A 121 12.36 38.53 4.40
C ALA A 121 12.15 38.91 2.92
N GLY A 122 12.80 38.21 1.97
CA GLY A 122 12.69 38.51 0.54
C GLY A 122 11.40 38.02 -0.13
N VAL A 123 10.73 37.02 0.46
CA VAL A 123 9.55 36.38 -0.17
C VAL A 123 8.23 37.01 0.29
N ALA A 124 8.22 37.75 1.40
CA ALA A 124 7.05 38.45 1.92
C ALA A 124 6.79 39.82 1.25
N ALA A 125 7.78 40.40 0.58
CA ALA A 125 7.66 41.71 -0.08
C ALA A 125 7.09 41.64 -1.52
N ALA A 126 6.87 40.44 -2.07
CA ALA A 126 6.29 40.26 -3.41
C ALA A 126 4.76 40.05 -3.41
N ALA A 127 4.11 40.08 -2.23
CA ALA A 127 2.67 39.83 -2.07
C ALA A 127 1.81 41.11 -1.94
N ALA A 128 2.31 42.29 -2.34
CA ALA A 128 1.64 43.56 -2.06
C ALA A 128 1.63 44.56 -3.24
N ASP A 129 1.28 44.12 -4.44
CA ASP A 129 0.89 45.01 -5.57
C ASP A 129 0.12 44.15 -6.59
N ALA A 130 -1.13 44.33 -7.02
CA ALA A 130 -2.24 45.26 -6.79
C ALA A 130 -3.53 44.59 -7.41
N PRO A 131 -4.74 45.17 -7.30
CA PRO A 131 -6.01 44.44 -7.16
C PRO A 131 -6.96 44.39 -8.40
N GLY A 132 -7.89 43.42 -8.36
CA GLY A 132 -9.34 43.67 -8.49
C GLY A 132 -10.00 43.71 -9.88
N LYS A 133 -10.80 42.67 -10.21
CA LYS A 133 -12.20 42.82 -10.70
C LYS A 133 -12.87 41.45 -10.96
N ALA A 134 -13.85 41.10 -10.12
CA ALA A 134 -15.06 40.37 -10.54
C ALA A 134 -16.05 41.40 -11.15
N PRO A 135 -17.18 41.07 -11.83
CA PRO A 135 -17.95 39.82 -11.71
C PRO A 135 -18.69 39.30 -12.98
N ALA A 136 -19.45 38.21 -12.77
CA ALA A 136 -20.78 37.89 -13.31
C ALA A 136 -20.93 36.98 -14.56
N ASP A 137 -21.42 35.76 -14.28
CA ASP A 137 -22.27 34.87 -15.12
C ASP A 137 -23.69 35.47 -15.34
N PRO A 138 -24.62 34.86 -16.11
CA PRO A 138 -24.55 34.01 -17.32
C PRO A 138 -25.50 34.55 -18.44
N PRO A 139 -25.82 33.83 -19.54
CA PRO A 139 -27.18 33.25 -19.59
C PRO A 139 -27.34 31.93 -20.38
N LYS A 140 -28.56 31.38 -20.20
CA LYS A 140 -29.17 30.13 -20.65
C LYS A 140 -29.49 30.03 -22.16
N ASP A 141 -29.75 28.79 -22.57
CA ASP A 141 -30.63 28.27 -23.64
C ASP A 141 -30.18 28.27 -25.11
N ARG A 142 -30.25 27.07 -25.73
CA ARG A 142 -31.10 26.69 -26.90
C ARG A 142 -30.54 25.44 -27.64
N PRO A 143 -31.31 24.76 -28.51
CA PRO A 143 -32.70 24.28 -28.37
C PRO A 143 -32.91 22.84 -28.89
N ALA A 144 -34.04 22.22 -28.53
CA ALA A 144 -34.98 21.53 -29.41
C ALA A 144 -36.32 21.37 -28.69
#